data_AF-A0A0F2PR33-F1
#
_entry.id   AF-A0A0F2PR33-F1
#
_cell.length_a   1.000
_cell.length_b   1.000
_cell.length_c   1.000
_cell.angle_alpha   90.00
_cell.angle_beta   90.00
_cell.angle_gamma   90.00
#
_symmetry.space_group_name_H-M   'P 1'
#
loop_
_entity.id
_entity.type
_entity.pdbx_description
1 polymer ?
#
loop_
_entity_poly.entity_id
_entity_poly.type
_entity_poly.pdbx_seq_one_letter_code
_entity_poly.pdbx_strand_id
1 'polypeptide(L)'
;MLTRDDPAQFDAAVSLVKASSTDAPLFVNPVVISETIWVLERVYKVDRMTARKQLAGLLDTVEIKVPEMLRMENWTSWLNSAHPGFSDVVIADLNRANGCEKTVTFDRKAAASVPGMELLS
;
A
#
# COMPACT_ATOMS: atom_id res chain seq x y z
N MET A 1 11.04 4.59 -6.54
CA MET A 1 10.80 5.39 -5.31
C MET A 1 10.16 6.73 -5.66
N LEU A 2 9.24 7.24 -4.83
CA LEU A 2 8.22 8.22 -5.24
C LEU A 2 8.45 9.65 -4.70
N THR A 3 8.41 9.86 -3.39
CA THR A 3 8.61 11.17 -2.73
C THR A 3 9.60 11.02 -1.58
N ARG A 4 10.38 12.06 -1.28
CA ARG A 4 11.35 12.12 -0.15
C ARG A 4 11.02 13.24 0.83
N ASP A 5 9.73 13.40 1.11
CA ASP A 5 9.19 14.42 1.99
C ASP A 5 9.43 14.10 3.47
N ASP A 6 9.40 12.82 3.85
CA ASP A 6 9.91 12.32 5.12
C ASP A 6 11.09 11.37 4.86
N PRO A 7 12.34 11.76 5.16
CA PRO A 7 13.52 10.93 4.92
C PRO A 7 13.50 9.58 5.65
N ALA A 8 12.88 9.49 6.83
CA ALA A 8 12.85 8.24 7.59
C ALA A 8 11.86 7.25 6.94
N GLN A 9 10.66 7.71 6.59
CA GLN A 9 9.69 6.89 5.85
C GLN A 9 10.20 6.49 4.48
N PHE A 10 10.93 7.39 3.81
CA PHE A 10 11.63 7.10 2.56
C PHE A 10 12.57 5.91 2.76
N ASP A 11 13.52 6.01 3.68
CA ASP A 11 14.54 4.98 3.89
C ASP A 11 13.92 3.64 4.34
N ALA A 12 12.85 3.66 5.15
CA ALA A 12 12.09 2.47 5.53
C ALA A 12 11.41 1.79 4.33
N ALA A 13 10.73 2.55 3.46
CA ALA A 13 10.11 2.03 2.25
C ALA A 13 11.15 1.45 1.26
N VAL A 14 12.30 2.11 1.10
CA VAL A 14 13.42 1.56 0.30
C VAL A 14 13.87 0.22 0.85
N SER A 15 14.06 0.15 2.17
CA SER A 15 14.58 -1.04 2.83
C SER A 15 13.60 -2.20 2.69
N LEU A 16 12.29 -1.95 2.83
CA LEU A 16 11.24 -2.93 2.58
C LEU A 16 11.28 -3.47 1.15
N VAL A 17 11.34 -2.59 0.14
CA VAL A 17 11.42 -3.00 -1.27
C VAL A 17 12.70 -3.79 -1.54
N LYS A 18 13.84 -3.37 -0.99
CA LYS A 18 15.12 -4.08 -1.16
C LYS A 18 15.16 -5.45 -0.46
N ALA A 19 14.41 -5.62 0.62
CA ALA A 19 14.33 -6.88 1.36
C ALA A 19 13.37 -7.89 0.71
N SER A 20 12.53 -7.44 -0.21
CA SER A 20 11.61 -8.31 -0.94
C SER A 20 12.36 -9.26 -1.89
N SER A 21 11.73 -10.39 -2.20
CA SER A 21 12.29 -11.42 -3.07
C SER A 21 11.19 -12.18 -3.79
N THR A 22 11.56 -13.05 -4.73
CA THR A 22 10.59 -13.91 -5.42
C THR A 22 9.79 -14.81 -4.46
N ASP A 23 10.42 -15.26 -3.38
CA ASP A 23 9.81 -16.13 -2.36
C ASP A 23 8.97 -15.34 -1.33
N ALA A 24 9.30 -14.05 -1.14
CA ALA A 24 8.57 -13.13 -0.27
C ALA A 24 8.32 -11.79 -1.00
N PRO A 25 7.43 -11.79 -2.01
CA PRO A 25 7.14 -10.60 -2.81
C PRO A 25 6.26 -9.62 -2.03
N LEU A 26 6.39 -8.33 -2.35
CA LEU A 26 5.49 -7.31 -1.85
C LEU A 26 4.24 -7.26 -2.70
N PHE A 27 3.10 -7.22 -2.03
CA PHE A 27 1.82 -6.99 -2.68
C PHE A 27 1.47 -5.51 -2.64
N VAL A 28 1.12 -4.93 -3.78
CA VAL A 28 0.62 -3.54 -3.85
C VAL A 28 -0.84 -3.56 -4.25
N ASN A 29 -1.69 -3.14 -3.32
CA ASN A 29 -3.14 -3.10 -3.51
C ASN A 29 -3.51 -2.04 -4.59
N PRO A 30 -4.38 -2.34 -5.56
CA PRO A 30 -4.84 -1.37 -6.57
C PRO A 30 -5.50 -0.11 -5.99
N VAL A 31 -6.11 -0.19 -4.80
CA VAL A 31 -6.60 1.01 -4.09
C VAL A 31 -5.43 1.91 -3.72
N VAL A 32 -4.34 1.34 -3.19
CA VAL A 32 -3.11 2.07 -2.88
C VAL A 32 -2.48 2.66 -4.14
N ILE A 33 -2.48 1.93 -5.26
CA ILE A 33 -2.00 2.44 -6.57
C ILE A 33 -2.82 3.67 -6.99
N SER A 34 -4.14 3.57 -6.92
CA SER A 34 -5.07 4.65 -7.27
C SER A 34 -4.89 5.90 -6.41
N GLU A 35 -4.75 5.71 -5.09
CA GLU A 35 -4.51 6.82 -4.17
C GLU A 35 -3.12 7.43 -4.37
N THR A 36 -2.09 6.60 -4.57
CA THR A 36 -0.71 7.05 -4.79
C THR A 36 -0.59 7.94 -6.03
N ILE A 37 -1.17 7.53 -7.16
CA ILE A 37 -1.13 8.37 -8.37
C ILE A 37 -1.91 9.67 -8.17
N TRP A 38 -3.05 9.62 -7.49
CA TRP A 38 -3.83 10.81 -7.15
C TRP A 38 -3.03 11.76 -6.26
N VAL A 39 -2.35 11.26 -5.23
CA VAL A 39 -1.51 12.05 -4.32
C VAL A 39 -0.34 12.70 -5.08
N LEU A 40 0.38 11.96 -5.91
CA LEU A 40 1.48 12.51 -6.72
C LEU A 40 1.01 13.65 -7.63
N GLU A 41 -0.09 13.46 -8.36
CA GLU A 41 -0.59 14.44 -9.32
C GLU A 41 -1.29 15.63 -8.63
N ARG A 42 -2.04 15.40 -7.55
CA ARG A 42 -2.92 16.41 -6.94
C ARG A 42 -2.35 17.08 -5.71
N VAL A 43 -1.58 16.37 -4.89
CA VAL A 43 -0.99 16.93 -3.66
C VAL A 43 0.40 17.46 -3.97
N TYR A 44 1.30 16.61 -4.47
CA TYR A 44 2.68 16.99 -4.78
C TYR A 44 2.83 17.73 -6.12
N LYS A 45 1.76 17.81 -6.93
CA LYS A 45 1.75 18.50 -8.24
C LYS A 45 2.83 17.99 -9.20
N VAL A 46 3.22 16.73 -9.08
CA VAL A 46 4.16 16.09 -10.01
C VAL A 46 3.50 16.06 -11.39
N ASP A 47 4.28 16.34 -12.42
CA ASP A 47 3.81 16.21 -13.80
C ASP A 47 3.20 14.83 -14.03
N ARG A 48 2.03 14.79 -14.66
CA ARG A 48 1.22 13.57 -14.86
C ARG A 48 2.02 12.45 -15.52
N MET A 49 2.85 12.77 -16.53
CA MET A 49 3.64 11.73 -17.20
C MET A 49 4.79 11.24 -16.33
N THR A 50 5.41 12.14 -15.59
CA THR A 50 6.46 11.82 -14.62
C THR A 50 5.93 10.92 -13.50
N ALA A 51 4.79 11.27 -12.89
CA ALA A 51 4.17 10.49 -11.82
C ALA A 51 3.83 9.06 -12.27
N ARG A 52 3.26 8.93 -13.48
CA ARG A 52 2.94 7.62 -14.08
C ARG A 52 4.19 6.77 -14.32
N LYS A 53 5.25 7.37 -14.87
CA LYS A 53 6.51 6.66 -15.11
C LYS A 53 7.16 6.20 -13.81
N GLN A 54 7.13 7.04 -12.78
CA GLN A 54 7.68 6.68 -11.47
C GLN A 54 6.90 5.54 -10.81
N LEU A 55 5.57 5.58 -10.87
CA LEU A 55 4.72 4.54 -10.31
C LEU A 55 4.82 3.24 -11.09
N ALA A 56 4.80 3.29 -12.44
CA ALA A 56 5.00 2.12 -13.29
C ALA A 56 6.36 1.48 -13.03
N GLY A 57 7.44 2.26 -13.00
CA GLY A 57 8.78 1.73 -12.72
C GLY A 57 8.93 1.14 -11.32
N LEU A 58 8.11 1.55 -10.34
CA LEU A 58 8.04 0.87 -9.05
C LEU A 58 7.31 -0.48 -9.21
N LEU A 59 6.12 -0.48 -9.79
CA LEU A 59 5.27 -1.68 -9.94
C LEU A 59 5.87 -2.75 -10.86
N ASP A 60 6.71 -2.38 -11.82
CA ASP A 60 7.43 -3.29 -12.72
C ASP A 60 8.63 -3.99 -12.04
N THR A 61 8.89 -3.71 -10.76
CA THR A 61 9.88 -4.45 -9.95
C THR A 61 9.40 -5.89 -9.80
N VAL A 62 10.24 -6.88 -10.11
CA VAL A 62 9.88 -8.31 -10.14
C VAL A 62 9.30 -8.80 -8.82
N GLU A 63 9.78 -8.21 -7.73
CA GLU A 63 9.39 -8.52 -6.37
C GLU A 63 8.10 -7.81 -5.93
N ILE A 64 7.45 -7.03 -6.81
CA ILE A 64 6.14 -6.42 -6.58
C ILE A 64 5.06 -7.15 -7.37
N LYS A 65 4.02 -7.60 -6.66
CA LYS A 65 2.83 -8.23 -7.23
C LYS A 65 1.63 -7.31 -7.08
N VAL A 66 0.87 -7.20 -8.17
CA VAL A 66 -0.46 -6.58 -8.19
C VAL A 66 -1.48 -7.71 -8.40
N PRO A 67 -2.57 -7.78 -7.62
CA PRO A 67 -3.55 -8.84 -7.77
C PRO A 67 -4.24 -8.78 -9.14
N GLU A 68 -4.46 -9.93 -9.76
CA GLU A 68 -5.30 -10.04 -10.96
C GLU A 68 -6.78 -9.78 -10.65
N MET A 69 -7.22 -10.09 -9.42
CA MET A 69 -8.59 -9.86 -8.95
C MET A 69 -8.62 -9.37 -7.51
N LEU A 70 -9.46 -8.38 -7.24
CA LEU A 70 -9.79 -7.97 -5.89
C LEU A 70 -11.04 -8.71 -5.41
N ARG A 71 -10.83 -9.76 -4.63
CA ARG A 71 -11.91 -10.50 -3.99
C ARG A 71 -12.05 -10.04 -2.54
N MET A 72 -13.12 -9.32 -2.26
CA MET A 72 -13.59 -9.10 -0.90
C MET A 72 -14.56 -10.23 -0.55
N GLU A 73 -14.35 -10.92 0.58
CA GLU A 73 -15.21 -12.04 0.95
C GLU A 73 -16.61 -11.58 1.37
N ASN A 74 -16.67 -10.50 2.17
CA ASN A 74 -17.89 -9.82 2.59
C ASN A 74 -17.55 -8.46 3.24
N TRP A 75 -18.56 -7.70 3.65
CA TRP A 75 -18.39 -6.37 4.27
C TRP A 75 -18.25 -6.39 5.80
N THR A 76 -18.18 -7.57 6.41
CA THR A 76 -18.25 -7.73 7.87
C THR A 76 -17.03 -7.11 8.56
N SER A 77 -15.84 -7.20 7.95
CA SER A 77 -14.63 -6.56 8.46
C SER A 77 -14.84 -5.04 8.62
N TRP A 78 -15.41 -4.39 7.61
CA TRP A 78 -15.73 -2.97 7.66
C TRP A 78 -16.84 -2.65 8.65
N LEU A 79 -17.97 -3.35 8.59
CA LEU A 79 -19.14 -3.07 9.43
C LEU A 79 -18.86 -3.21 10.93
N ASN A 80 -17.96 -4.11 11.30
CA ASN A 80 -17.57 -4.34 12.70
C ASN A 80 -16.31 -3.56 13.11
N SER A 81 -15.67 -2.84 12.18
CA SER A 81 -14.47 -2.06 12.49
C SER A 81 -14.80 -0.83 13.31
N ALA A 82 -14.00 -0.57 14.33
CA ALA A 82 -14.03 0.70 15.07
C ALA A 82 -13.20 1.80 14.38
N HIS A 83 -12.44 1.47 13.32
CA HIS A 83 -11.63 2.43 12.59
C HIS A 83 -12.49 3.23 11.61
N PRO A 84 -12.44 4.58 11.61
CA PRO A 84 -13.26 5.40 10.71
C PRO A 84 -12.82 5.40 9.24
N GLY A 85 -11.63 4.88 8.91
CA GLY A 85 -11.10 4.88 7.55
C GLY A 85 -11.58 3.69 6.73
N PHE A 86 -12.41 3.95 5.71
CA PHE A 86 -12.90 2.90 4.80
C PHE A 86 -11.77 2.21 4.04
N SER A 87 -10.88 3.00 3.42
CA SER A 87 -9.78 2.48 2.59
C SER A 87 -8.87 1.58 3.40
N ASP A 88 -8.49 1.97 4.62
CA ASP A 88 -7.58 1.18 5.46
C ASP A 88 -8.14 -0.22 5.76
N VAL A 89 -9.41 -0.31 6.17
CA VAL A 89 -10.03 -1.61 6.51
C VAL A 89 -10.20 -2.47 5.26
N VAL A 90 -10.62 -1.88 4.14
CA VAL A 90 -10.80 -2.59 2.88
C VAL A 90 -9.46 -3.05 2.29
N ILE A 91 -8.41 -2.24 2.38
CA ILE A 91 -7.05 -2.61 1.95
C ILE A 91 -6.56 -3.81 2.76
N ALA A 92 -6.68 -3.77 4.09
CA ALA A 92 -6.27 -4.88 4.95
C ALA A 92 -7.02 -6.19 4.61
N ASP A 93 -8.34 -6.10 4.41
CA ASP A 93 -9.16 -7.26 4.09
C ASP A 93 -8.82 -7.85 2.72
N LEU A 94 -8.67 -7.01 1.70
CA LEU A 94 -8.27 -7.42 0.36
C LEU A 94 -6.88 -8.05 0.34
N ASN A 95 -5.92 -7.46 1.05
CA ASN A 95 -4.56 -7.99 1.11
C ASN A 95 -4.55 -9.38 1.76
N ARG A 96 -5.27 -9.53 2.88
CA ARG A 96 -5.43 -10.82 3.57
C ARG A 96 -6.10 -11.86 2.67
N ALA A 97 -7.18 -11.51 1.98
CA ALA A 97 -7.86 -12.40 1.04
C ALA A 97 -6.98 -12.84 -0.14
N ASN A 98 -5.92 -12.06 -0.45
CA ASN A 98 -4.91 -12.38 -1.46
C ASN A 98 -3.63 -13.01 -0.86
N GLY A 99 -3.68 -13.49 0.37
CA GLY A 99 -2.60 -14.26 0.99
C GLY A 99 -1.48 -13.42 1.61
N CYS A 100 -1.65 -12.11 1.77
CA CYS A 100 -0.69 -11.29 2.53
C CYS A 100 -0.78 -11.63 4.01
N GLU A 101 0.36 -11.94 4.62
CA GLU A 101 0.46 -12.18 6.07
C GLU A 101 0.14 -10.90 6.87
N LYS A 102 0.55 -9.75 6.33
CA LYS A 102 0.35 -8.43 6.93
C LYS A 102 0.32 -7.33 5.88
N THR A 103 -0.26 -6.21 6.27
CA THR A 103 -0.23 -4.95 5.52
C THR A 103 0.62 -3.95 6.28
N VAL A 104 1.51 -3.25 5.60
CA VAL A 104 2.36 -2.23 6.24
C VAL A 104 1.86 -0.83 5.89
N THR A 105 1.95 0.10 6.85
CA THR A 105 1.50 1.49 6.68
C THR A 105 2.35 2.45 7.51
N PHE A 106 2.39 3.73 7.13
CA PHE A 106 2.95 4.80 7.97
C PHE A 106 1.88 5.49 8.85
N ASP A 107 0.59 5.19 8.63
CA ASP A 107 -0.49 5.70 9.46
C ASP A 107 -0.54 4.94 10.79
N ARG A 108 -0.13 5.62 11.86
CA ARG A 108 -0.13 5.07 13.23
C ARG A 108 -1.51 4.67 13.72
N LYS A 109 -2.56 5.38 13.32
CA LYS A 109 -3.93 5.05 13.71
C LYS A 109 -4.40 3.80 12.98
N ALA A 110 -4.15 3.69 11.69
CA ALA A 110 -4.47 2.48 10.92
C ALA A 110 -3.75 1.26 11.51
N ALA A 111 -2.43 1.36 11.73
CA ALA A 111 -1.63 0.30 12.37
C ALA A 111 -2.13 -0.09 13.77
N ALA A 112 -2.65 0.87 14.54
CA ALA A 112 -3.13 0.60 15.90
C ALA A 112 -4.57 0.05 15.96
N SER A 113 -5.39 0.23 14.92
CA SER A 113 -6.83 -0.04 14.99
C SER A 113 -7.38 -0.95 13.90
N VAL A 114 -6.63 -1.23 12.84
CA VAL A 114 -7.02 -2.14 11.76
C VAL A 114 -6.27 -3.48 11.92
N PRO A 115 -6.97 -4.59 12.23
CA PRO A 115 -6.33 -5.89 12.33
C PRO A 115 -5.59 -6.27 11.05
N GLY A 116 -4.34 -6.73 11.19
CA GLY A 116 -3.48 -7.10 10.06
C GLY A 116 -2.69 -5.93 9.45
N MET A 117 -2.86 -4.69 9.94
CA MET A 117 -1.95 -3.58 9.62
C MET A 117 -0.86 -3.42 10.67
N GLU A 118 0.37 -3.16 10.21
CA GLU A 118 1.54 -2.88 11.05
C GLU A 118 2.18 -1.55 10.64
N LEU A 119 2.73 -0.84 11.62
CA LEU A 119 3.48 0.39 11.36
C LEU A 119 4.84 0.02 10.74
N LEU A 120 5.14 0.59 9.57
CA LEU A 120 6.46 0.51 8.96
C LEU A 120 7.35 1.59 9.59
N SER A 121 8.51 1.17 10.09
CA SER A 121 9.50 2.03 10.75
C SER A 121 10.90 1.74 10.27
#